data_AF-A0A094KJZ6-F1
#
_entry.id   AF-A0A094KJZ6-F1
#
_cell.length_a   1.000
_cell.length_b   1.000
_cell.length_c   1.000
_cell.angle_alpha   90.00
_cell.angle_beta   90.00
_cell.angle_gamma   90.00
#
_symmetry.space_group_name_H-M   'P 1'
#
loop_
_entity.id
_entity.type
_entity.pdbx_description
1 polymer ?
#
loop_
_entity_poly.entity_id
_entity_poly.type
_entity_poly.pdbx_seq_one_letter_code
_entity_poly.pdbx_strand_id
1 'polypeptide(L)'
;QRDFDLRKKEEERLGDLKCKIDQESNKREFLANQSHLNKTHCVHCLQPEQCLDCSFYTCKNCSRYNKKEQGWVCDPCRLSRIVKIGSLEWYYEHVRSRFKRFGSAKVLQSLYGRLQPGLGVSSAFLGLHDRVHSLPDIN
;
A
#
# COMPACT_ATOMS: atom_id res chain seq x y z
N GLN A 1 8.65 -15.77 -14.69
CA GLN A 1 8.44 -14.44 -15.26
C GLN A 1 7.09 -13.83 -14.86
N ARG A 2 5.94 -14.30 -15.40
CA ARG A 2 4.62 -13.69 -15.14
C ARG A 2 4.28 -13.36 -13.68
N ASP A 3 4.51 -14.29 -12.73
CA ASP A 3 4.22 -14.07 -11.31
C ASP A 3 5.06 -12.93 -10.70
N PHE A 4 6.32 -12.79 -11.11
CA PHE A 4 7.17 -11.69 -10.66
C PHE A 4 6.67 -10.35 -11.19
N ASP A 5 6.28 -10.30 -12.46
CA ASP A 5 5.74 -9.08 -13.07
C ASP A 5 4.42 -8.67 -12.38
N LEU A 6 3.60 -9.65 -12.00
CA LEU A 6 2.33 -9.43 -11.29
C LEU A 6 2.57 -8.87 -9.87
N ARG A 7 3.52 -9.45 -9.14
CA ARG A 7 3.93 -8.96 -7.81
C ARG A 7 4.47 -7.55 -7.87
N LYS A 8 5.35 -7.26 -8.84
CA LYS A 8 5.93 -5.93 -9.04
C LYS A 8 4.84 -4.89 -9.29
N LYS A 9 3.88 -5.18 -10.17
CA LYS A 9 2.76 -4.28 -10.45
C LYS A 9 1.90 -4.02 -9.21
N GLU A 10 1.67 -5.02 -8.37
CA GLU A 10 0.90 -4.83 -7.14
C GLU A 10 1.66 -4.02 -6.10
N GLU A 11 2.97 -4.23 -5.98
CA GLU A 11 3.85 -3.43 -5.12
C GLU A 11 3.85 -1.95 -5.56
N GLU A 12 4.05 -1.69 -6.85
CA GLU A 12 3.98 -0.34 -7.44
C GLU A 12 2.60 0.30 -7.19
N ARG A 13 1.51 -0.44 -7.44
CA ARG A 13 0.14 0.05 -7.22
C ARG A 13 -0.12 0.41 -5.76
N LEU A 14 0.31 -0.41 -4.80
CA LEU A 14 0.15 -0.13 -3.37
C LEU A 14 1.06 1.02 -2.92
N GLY A 15 2.28 1.10 -3.45
CA GLY A 15 3.23 2.20 -3.21
C GLY A 15 2.68 3.54 -3.66
N ASP A 16 2.13 3.62 -4.87
CA ASP A 16 1.50 4.82 -5.42
C ASP A 16 0.33 5.31 -4.55
N LEU A 17 -0.48 4.37 -4.04
CA LEU A 17 -1.59 4.70 -3.16
C LEU A 17 -1.12 5.22 -1.81
N LYS A 18 -0.09 4.60 -1.21
CA LYS A 18 0.52 5.07 0.04
C LYS A 18 1.08 6.48 -0.13
N CYS A 19 1.85 6.73 -1.18
CA CYS A 19 2.39 8.06 -1.46
C CYS A 19 1.30 9.13 -1.61
N LYS A 20 0.18 8.80 -2.30
CA LYS A 20 -0.98 9.71 -2.39
C LYS A 20 -1.60 10.00 -1.02
N ILE A 21 -1.73 8.99 -0.16
CA ILE A 21 -2.24 9.16 1.21
C ILE A 21 -1.31 10.06 2.03
N ASP A 22 0.00 9.86 1.94
CA ASP A 22 0.99 10.64 2.69
C ASP A 22 0.99 12.10 2.23
N GLN A 23 0.95 12.35 0.92
CA GLN A 23 0.84 13.69 0.36
C GLN A 23 -0.41 14.42 0.85
N GLU A 24 -1.56 13.76 0.85
CA GLU A 24 -2.82 14.35 1.33
C GLU A 24 -2.82 14.55 2.85
N SER A 25 -2.16 13.67 3.60
CA SER A 25 -1.99 13.81 5.05
C SER A 25 -1.13 15.03 5.39
N ASN A 26 0.00 15.21 4.71
CA ASN A 26 0.90 16.36 4.89
C ASN A 26 0.19 17.67 4.53
N LYS A 27 -0.56 17.70 3.42
CA LYS A 27 -1.39 18.87 3.05
C LYS A 27 -2.41 19.20 4.13
N ARG A 28 -3.09 18.19 4.69
CA ARG A 28 -4.08 18.37 5.75
C ARG A 28 -3.45 18.90 7.03
N GLU A 29 -2.30 18.38 7.43
CA GLU A 29 -1.57 18.84 8.62
C GLU A 29 -1.16 20.31 8.46
N PHE A 30 -0.58 20.66 7.32
CA PHE A 30 -0.21 22.04 7.00
C PHE A 30 -1.40 23.00 7.08
N LEU A 31 -2.54 22.64 6.49
CA LEU A 31 -3.76 23.47 6.49
C LEU A 31 -4.43 23.54 7.86
N ALA A 32 -4.42 22.44 8.62
CA ALA A 32 -5.00 22.37 9.97
C ALA A 32 -4.31 23.36 10.92
N ASN A 33 -2.99 23.47 10.80
CA ASN A 33 -2.15 24.35 11.62
C ASN A 33 -2.38 25.84 11.33
N GLN A 34 -2.86 26.20 10.13
CA GLN A 34 -3.02 27.59 9.74
C GLN A 34 -4.40 28.18 10.04
N SER A 35 -5.46 27.37 10.06
CA SER A 35 -6.80 27.94 9.82
C SER A 35 -8.00 27.18 10.40
N HIS A 36 -7.81 25.97 10.95
CA HIS A 36 -8.90 25.07 11.39
C HIS A 36 -10.03 24.84 10.35
N LEU A 37 -9.81 25.18 9.07
CA LEU A 37 -10.86 25.18 8.03
C LEU A 37 -11.48 23.80 7.83
N ASN A 38 -10.70 22.74 7.99
CA ASN A 38 -11.10 21.34 7.92
C ASN A 38 -12.15 20.91 8.97
N LYS A 39 -12.31 21.69 10.05
CA LYS A 39 -13.32 21.46 11.10
C LYS A 39 -14.66 22.12 10.83
N THR A 40 -14.76 22.99 9.83
CA THR A 40 -16.01 23.74 9.55
C THR A 40 -16.46 23.58 8.10
N HIS A 41 -15.51 23.46 7.15
CA HIS A 41 -15.82 23.41 5.73
C HIS A 41 -14.88 22.46 4.99
N CYS A 42 -15.35 21.97 3.83
CA CYS A 42 -14.43 21.37 2.87
C CYS A 42 -13.49 22.45 2.32
N VAL A 43 -12.18 22.19 2.33
CA VAL A 43 -11.14 23.08 1.77
C VAL A 43 -11.38 23.48 0.30
N HIS A 44 -12.20 22.72 -0.45
CA HIS A 44 -12.45 22.97 -1.87
C HIS A 44 -13.82 23.58 -2.20
N CYS A 45 -14.89 23.35 -1.43
CA CYS A 45 -16.26 23.52 -1.98
C CYS A 45 -17.37 24.03 -1.01
N LEU A 46 -17.07 24.36 0.26
CA LEU A 46 -18.00 25.04 1.20
C LEU A 46 -19.40 24.39 1.45
N GLN A 47 -19.61 23.11 1.13
CA GLN A 47 -20.81 22.33 1.49
C GLN A 47 -20.39 21.08 2.31
N PRO A 48 -20.86 20.91 3.57
CA PRO A 48 -20.26 19.99 4.53
C PRO A 48 -20.96 18.62 4.62
N GLU A 49 -20.34 17.56 4.09
CA GLU A 49 -20.60 16.17 4.52
C GLU A 49 -19.46 15.73 5.44
N GLN A 50 -19.77 15.15 6.61
CA GLN A 50 -18.74 14.71 7.56
C GLN A 50 -18.22 13.31 7.20
N CYS A 51 -16.89 13.16 7.12
CA CYS A 51 -16.25 11.87 6.88
C CYS A 51 -16.38 10.95 8.11
N LEU A 52 -16.80 9.71 7.91
CA LEU A 52 -16.92 8.71 8.99
C LEU A 52 -15.58 8.37 9.68
N ASP A 53 -14.45 8.46 8.96
CA ASP A 53 -13.16 7.98 9.47
C ASP A 53 -12.36 9.06 10.20
N CYS A 54 -12.37 10.30 9.71
CA CYS A 54 -11.57 11.39 10.27
C CYS A 54 -12.39 12.56 10.81
N SER A 55 -13.73 12.47 10.74
CA SER A 55 -14.66 13.50 11.21
C SER A 55 -14.49 14.90 10.61
N PHE A 56 -13.67 15.05 9.56
CA PHE A 56 -13.51 16.30 8.82
C PHE A 56 -14.60 16.48 7.78
N TYR A 57 -14.91 17.74 7.48
CA TYR A 57 -15.92 18.10 6.49
C TYR A 57 -15.35 18.04 5.08
N THR A 58 -16.11 17.42 4.18
CA THR A 58 -15.74 17.19 2.78
C THR A 58 -16.91 17.49 1.85
N CYS A 59 -16.62 17.80 0.59
CA CYS A 59 -17.65 18.03 -0.42
C CYS A 59 -17.90 16.77 -1.25
N LYS A 60 -18.97 16.76 -2.06
CA LYS A 60 -19.36 15.61 -2.91
C LYS A 60 -18.26 15.15 -3.88
N ASN A 61 -17.37 16.05 -4.28
CA ASN A 61 -16.24 15.71 -5.17
C ASN A 61 -15.07 15.07 -4.42
N CYS A 62 -14.92 15.36 -3.13
CA CYS A 62 -13.82 14.87 -2.29
C CYS A 62 -14.23 13.66 -1.42
N SER A 63 -15.42 13.13 -1.65
CA SER A 63 -16.01 12.05 -0.87
C SER A 63 -16.85 11.10 -1.72
N ARG A 64 -17.11 9.93 -1.16
CA ARG A 64 -17.99 8.92 -1.73
C ARG A 64 -18.91 8.37 -0.64
N TYR A 65 -20.16 8.13 -1.00
CA TYR A 65 -21.12 7.53 -0.10
C TYR A 65 -20.86 6.02 0.03
N ASN A 66 -20.66 5.56 1.26
CA ASN A 66 -20.55 4.15 1.60
C ASN A 66 -21.94 3.60 1.94
N LYS A 67 -22.50 2.79 1.04
CA LYS A 67 -23.83 2.18 1.22
C LYS A 67 -23.92 1.24 2.43
N LYS A 68 -22.82 0.57 2.80
CA LYS A 68 -22.83 -0.39 3.92
C LYS A 68 -22.88 0.29 5.28
N GLU A 69 -22.14 1.38 5.42
CA GLU A 69 -22.05 2.16 6.67
C GLU A 69 -23.01 3.37 6.68
N GLN A 70 -23.78 3.56 5.61
CA GLN A 70 -24.74 4.64 5.43
C GLN A 70 -24.16 6.05 5.68
N GLY A 71 -22.94 6.32 5.21
CA GLY A 71 -22.31 7.63 5.41
C GLY A 71 -21.21 7.95 4.41
N TRP A 72 -20.65 9.15 4.51
CA TRP A 72 -19.65 9.66 3.57
C TRP A 72 -18.24 9.34 4.03
N VAL A 73 -17.38 8.96 3.09
CA VAL A 73 -15.96 8.74 3.33
C VAL A 73 -15.17 9.59 2.35
N CYS A 74 -14.25 10.40 2.87
CA CYS A 74 -13.39 11.23 2.03
C CYS A 74 -12.42 10.38 1.19
N ASP A 75 -11.97 10.92 0.05
CA ASP A 75 -11.07 10.20 -0.85
C ASP A 75 -9.81 9.66 -0.14
N PRO A 76 -9.08 10.44 0.69
CA PRO A 76 -7.91 9.93 1.42
C PRO A 76 -8.25 8.75 2.32
N CYS A 77 -9.31 8.85 3.14
CA CYS A 77 -9.72 7.76 4.02
C CYS A 77 -10.17 6.51 3.24
N ARG A 78 -10.87 6.68 2.11
CA ARG A 78 -11.21 5.56 1.23
C ARG A 78 -9.95 4.87 0.70
N LEU A 79 -8.97 5.64 0.22
CA LEU A 79 -7.70 5.08 -0.25
C LEU A 79 -6.98 4.35 0.89
N SER A 80 -6.95 4.90 2.11
CA SER A 80 -6.39 4.24 3.28
C SER A 80 -7.07 2.90 3.57
N ARG A 81 -8.40 2.81 3.48
CA ARG A 81 -9.12 1.53 3.61
C ARG A 81 -8.71 0.53 2.52
N ILE A 82 -8.57 0.98 1.27
CA ILE A 82 -8.14 0.13 0.15
C ILE A 82 -6.72 -0.40 0.38
N VAL A 83 -5.79 0.44 0.81
CA VAL A 83 -4.40 0.03 1.10
C VAL A 83 -4.38 -0.94 2.28
N LYS A 84 -5.11 -0.65 3.36
CA LYS A 84 -5.17 -1.49 4.56
C LYS A 84 -5.70 -2.90 4.27
N ILE A 85 -6.74 -3.00 3.44
CA ILE A 85 -7.32 -4.31 3.07
C ILE A 85 -6.48 -4.98 1.99
N GLY A 86 -6.09 -4.23 0.95
CA GLY A 86 -5.40 -4.73 -0.23
C GLY A 86 -3.96 -5.15 0.01
N SER A 87 -3.30 -4.61 1.05
CA SER A 87 -1.95 -5.04 1.44
C SER A 87 -1.91 -6.50 1.90
N LEU A 88 -3.04 -7.04 2.39
CA LEU A 88 -3.16 -8.39 2.94
C LEU A 88 -2.02 -8.71 3.93
N GLU A 89 -1.68 -7.74 4.77
CA GLU A 89 -0.52 -7.81 5.67
C GLU A 89 -0.53 -9.07 6.54
N TRP A 90 -1.68 -9.40 7.14
CA TRP A 90 -1.89 -10.62 7.92
C TRP A 90 -1.49 -11.90 7.17
N TYR A 91 -1.80 -11.99 5.88
CA TYR A 91 -1.51 -13.15 5.05
C TYR A 91 -0.02 -13.22 4.76
N TYR A 92 0.58 -12.10 4.34
CA TYR A 92 1.99 -12.06 3.99
C TYR A 92 2.91 -12.19 5.19
N GLU A 93 2.52 -11.72 6.37
CA GLU A 93 3.21 -11.99 7.64
C GLU A 93 3.18 -13.48 7.97
N HIS A 94 2.01 -14.10 7.88
CA HIS A 94 1.86 -15.53 8.13
C HIS A 94 2.69 -16.38 7.15
N VAL A 95 2.71 -16.02 5.86
CA VAL A 95 3.55 -16.67 4.85
C VAL A 95 5.04 -16.49 5.17
N ARG A 96 5.47 -15.26 5.50
CA ARG A 96 6.88 -14.96 5.86
C ARG A 96 7.33 -15.69 7.13
N SER A 97 6.44 -15.89 8.09
CA SER A 97 6.75 -16.65 9.32
C SER A 97 7.09 -18.13 9.05
N ARG A 98 6.56 -18.71 7.97
CA ARG A 98 6.78 -20.12 7.60
C ARG A 98 7.81 -20.32 6.51
N PHE A 99 7.96 -19.35 5.62
CA PHE A 99 8.77 -19.51 4.41
C PHE A 99 9.67 -18.30 4.18
N LYS A 100 10.97 -18.57 3.99
CA LYS A 100 11.97 -17.54 3.65
C LYS A 100 11.74 -16.91 2.27
N ARG A 101 11.04 -17.59 1.35
CA ARG A 101 10.85 -17.15 -0.05
C ARG A 101 9.49 -17.61 -0.57
N PHE A 102 8.89 -16.80 -1.45
CA PHE A 102 7.67 -17.17 -2.17
C PHE A 102 7.91 -18.34 -3.14
N GLY A 103 6.83 -19.05 -3.48
CA GLY A 103 6.90 -20.27 -4.30
C GLY A 103 7.59 -20.07 -5.65
N SER A 104 7.28 -18.99 -6.36
CA SER A 104 7.90 -18.66 -7.65
C SER A 104 9.41 -18.42 -7.54
N ALA A 105 9.88 -17.80 -6.44
CA ALA A 105 11.29 -17.62 -6.16
C ALA A 105 11.99 -18.96 -5.87
N LYS A 106 11.35 -19.86 -5.12
CA LYS A 106 11.87 -21.22 -4.90
C LYS A 106 11.99 -22.01 -6.20
N VAL A 107 10.97 -21.95 -7.06
CA VAL A 107 10.98 -22.62 -8.37
C VAL A 107 12.09 -22.06 -9.24
N LEU A 108 12.24 -20.74 -9.32
CA LEU A 108 13.28 -20.10 -10.12
C LEU A 108 14.67 -20.57 -9.68
N GLN A 109 14.94 -20.58 -8.37
CA GLN A 109 16.20 -21.07 -7.82
C GLN A 109 16.45 -22.55 -8.18
N SER A 110 15.44 -23.41 -8.07
CA SER A 110 15.58 -24.83 -8.44
C SER A 110 15.87 -25.02 -9.92
N LEU A 111 15.26 -24.22 -10.80
CA LEU A 111 15.50 -24.30 -12.24
C LEU A 111 16.92 -23.87 -12.60
N TYR A 112 17.41 -22.76 -12.03
CA TYR A 112 18.79 -22.33 -12.24
C TYR A 112 19.81 -23.37 -11.77
N GLY A 113 19.58 -24.01 -10.63
CA GLY A 113 20.47 -25.07 -10.13
C GLY A 113 20.57 -26.29 -11.06
N ARG A 114 19.53 -26.58 -11.85
CA ARG A 114 19.56 -27.65 -12.87
C ARG A 114 20.32 -27.23 -14.13
N LEU A 115 20.27 -25.94 -14.47
CA LEU A 115 20.92 -25.39 -15.66
C LEU A 115 22.42 -25.15 -15.47
N GLN A 116 22.92 -25.07 -14.23
CA GLN A 116 24.35 -24.95 -13.92
C GLN A 116 24.82 -26.03 -12.92
N PRO A 117 25.09 -27.27 -13.37
CA PRO A 117 25.42 -28.38 -12.48
C PRO A 117 26.79 -28.30 -11.75
N GLY A 118 27.55 -27.22 -11.89
CA GLY A 118 28.96 -27.14 -11.45
C GLY A 118 29.33 -25.97 -10.52
N LEU A 119 28.47 -24.95 -10.37
CA LEU A 119 28.67 -23.92 -9.35
C LEU A 119 27.87 -24.32 -8.11
N GLY A 120 28.56 -24.80 -7.08
CA GLY A 120 27.97 -25.04 -5.77
C GLY A 120 27.11 -23.86 -5.36
N VAL A 121 25.86 -24.14 -4.96
CA VAL A 121 24.81 -23.15 -4.70
C VAL A 121 25.18 -22.30 -3.49
N SER A 122 26.11 -21.37 -3.64
CA SER A 122 26.31 -20.31 -2.68
C SER A 122 25.26 -19.25 -2.95
N SER A 123 24.32 -19.12 -2.01
CA SER A 123 23.23 -18.15 -2.04
C SER A 123 23.70 -16.68 -2.22
N ALA A 124 25.01 -16.43 -2.15
CA ALA A 124 25.63 -15.12 -2.31
C ALA A 124 25.83 -14.69 -3.78
N PHE A 125 25.93 -15.61 -4.75
CA PHE A 125 26.36 -15.25 -6.11
C PHE A 125 25.25 -14.67 -7.02
N LEU A 126 23.98 -14.74 -6.61
CA LEU A 126 22.85 -14.34 -7.46
C LEU A 126 22.30 -12.93 -7.18
N GLY A 127 22.85 -12.16 -6.23
CA GLY A 127 22.34 -10.81 -5.91
C GLY A 127 20.83 -10.77 -5.57
N LEU A 128 20.24 -11.93 -5.33
CA LEU A 128 18.79 -12.15 -5.18
C LEU A 128 18.45 -12.35 -3.70
N HIS A 129 19.28 -11.82 -2.81
CA HIS A 129 18.99 -11.80 -1.38
C HIS A 129 18.14 -10.56 -1.03
N ASP A 130 18.34 -9.43 -1.72
CA ASP A 130 17.63 -8.18 -1.42
C ASP A 130 16.35 -7.93 -2.21
N ARG A 131 16.23 -8.48 -3.43
CA ARG A 131 15.06 -8.20 -4.29
C ARG A 131 13.85 -9.10 -4.05
N VAL A 132 13.96 -10.07 -3.14
CA VAL A 132 12.82 -10.96 -2.79
C VAL A 132 11.96 -10.32 -1.69
N HIS A 133 12.49 -9.29 -1.04
CA HIS A 133 11.82 -8.44 -0.06
C HIS A 133 11.89 -6.98 -0.51
N SER A 134 11.38 -6.67 -1.70
CA SER A 134 11.12 -5.26 -2.02
C SER A 134 9.91 -4.79 -1.21
N LEU A 135 10.19 -4.14 -0.08
CA LEU A 135 9.54 -2.97 0.51
C LEU A 135 10.41 -2.51 1.70
N PRO A 136 10.52 -1.19 1.97
CA PRO A 136 11.64 -0.62 2.72
C PRO A 136 11.56 -0.94 4.21
N ASP A 137 12.72 -0.95 4.85
CA ASP A 137 12.81 -0.84 6.31
C ASP A 137 12.11 0.45 6.74
N ILE A 138 11.03 0.29 7.49
CA ILE A 138 10.39 1.37 8.24
C ILE A 138 11.16 1.45 9.56
N ASN A 139 11.97 2.51 9.69
CA ASN A 139 12.52 2.96 10.96
C ASN A 139 11.64 4.09 11.49
#